data_AF-A0AA48KVK9-F1
#
_entry.id   AF-A0AA48KVK9-F1
#
_cell.length_a   1.000
_cell.length_b   1.000
_cell.length_c   1.000
_cell.angle_alpha   90.00
_cell.angle_beta   90.00
_cell.angle_gamma   90.00
#
_symmetry.space_group_name_H-M   'P 1'
#
loop_
_entity.id
_entity.type
_entity.pdbx_description
1 polymer ?
#
loop_
_entity_poly.entity_id
_entity_poly.type
_entity_poly.pdbx_seq_one_letter_code
_entity_poly.pdbx_strand_id
1 'polypeptide(L)'
;MLQELEATLRKFKLWQQNSIAIEQVTSPFGIGQIQFTEWLQFIYLPKMKSLVGAGVGIPKAEITPYAEEVLPSGEGREALLVCIKKLDNLSITAHV
;
A
#
# COMPACT_ATOMS: atom_id res chain seq x y z
N MET A 1 -0.82 3.08 -11.85
CA MET A 1 -0.75 2.11 -10.75
C MET A 1 -0.82 2.71 -9.36
N LEU A 2 0.16 3.49 -8.89
CA LEU A 2 0.07 4.10 -7.55
C LEU A 2 -1.19 5.00 -7.43
N GLN A 3 -1.52 5.69 -8.53
CA GLN A 3 -2.78 6.44 -8.68
C GLN A 3 -4.02 5.53 -8.73
N GLU A 4 -3.91 4.32 -9.29
CA GLU A 4 -5.03 3.35 -9.32
C GLU A 4 -5.31 2.79 -7.93
N LEU A 5 -4.26 2.51 -7.14
CA LEU A 5 -4.39 2.09 -5.75
C LEU A 5 -5.08 3.19 -4.92
N GLU A 6 -4.64 4.44 -5.05
CA GLU A 6 -5.30 5.59 -4.41
C GLU A 6 -6.77 5.74 -4.84
N ALA A 7 -7.04 5.69 -6.14
CA ALA A 7 -8.40 5.80 -6.67
C ALA A 7 -9.30 4.68 -6.15
N THR A 8 -8.76 3.46 -6.03
CA THR A 8 -9.48 2.30 -5.49
C THR A 8 -9.79 2.49 -4.01
N LEU A 9 -8.82 2.91 -3.19
CA LEU A 9 -9.05 3.23 -1.78
C LEU A 9 -10.15 4.29 -1.62
N ARG A 10 -10.13 5.35 -2.44
CA ARG A 10 -11.15 6.40 -2.41
C ARG A 10 -12.52 5.89 -2.86
N LYS A 11 -12.58 5.14 -3.96
CA LYS A 11 -13.82 4.58 -4.53
C LYS A 11 -14.56 3.72 -3.52
N PHE A 12 -13.83 2.89 -2.76
CA PHE A 12 -14.40 1.99 -1.77
C PHE A 12 -14.46 2.58 -0.35
N LYS A 13 -14.26 3.90 -0.20
CA LYS A 13 -14.29 4.62 1.10
C LYS A 13 -13.31 4.07 2.15
N LEU A 14 -12.21 3.48 1.69
CA LEU A 14 -11.11 2.99 2.51
C LEU A 14 -10.01 4.05 2.68
N TRP A 15 -10.12 5.17 1.96
CA TRP A 15 -9.27 6.34 2.09
C TRP A 15 -9.69 7.20 3.28
N GLN A 16 -8.76 7.44 4.20
CA GLN A 16 -8.94 8.32 5.35
C GLN A 16 -8.69 9.77 4.97
N GLN A 17 -9.56 10.69 5.39
CA GLN A 17 -9.33 12.13 5.18
C GLN A 17 -8.43 12.73 6.25
N ASN A 18 -8.52 12.21 7.48
CA ASN A 18 -7.74 12.69 8.61
C ASN A 18 -6.37 12.00 8.62
N SER A 19 -5.31 12.81 8.72
CA SER A 19 -3.96 12.27 8.93
C SER A 19 -3.87 11.61 10.31
N ILE A 20 -3.12 10.52 10.38
CA ILE A 20 -2.77 9.84 11.63
C ILE A 20 -1.31 10.12 12.02
N ALA A 21 -0.97 9.86 13.27
CA ALA A 21 0.40 9.99 13.77
C ALA A 21 1.25 8.78 13.31
N ILE A 22 1.70 8.81 12.05
CA ILE A 22 2.53 7.73 11.46
C ILE A 22 3.94 7.64 12.07
N GLU A 23 4.38 8.64 12.82
CA GLU A 23 5.74 8.72 13.38
C GLU A 23 6.05 7.57 14.36
N GLN A 24 5.01 6.99 14.97
CA GLN A 24 5.14 5.88 15.90
C GLN A 24 5.06 4.50 15.21
N VAL A 25 4.74 4.47 13.91
CA VAL A 25 4.53 3.22 13.16
C VAL A 25 5.86 2.71 12.64
N THR A 26 6.35 1.64 13.25
CA THR A 26 7.64 1.01 12.92
C THR A 26 7.47 -0.40 12.39
N SER A 27 6.34 -1.05 12.69
CA SER A 27 6.01 -2.38 12.19
C SER A 27 5.84 -2.38 10.67
N PRO A 28 6.35 -3.41 9.96
CA PRO A 28 6.03 -3.61 8.55
C PRO A 28 4.51 -3.77 8.39
N PHE A 29 3.96 -3.20 7.32
CA PHE A 29 2.52 -3.20 7.03
C PHE A 29 1.62 -2.58 8.12
N GLY A 30 2.20 -1.94 9.14
CA GLY A 30 1.44 -1.38 10.27
C GLY A 30 0.90 -2.44 11.23
N ILE A 31 1.41 -3.68 11.20
CA ILE A 31 0.91 -4.80 12.01
C ILE A 31 0.80 -4.39 13.49
N GLY A 32 -0.42 -4.47 14.03
CA GLY A 32 -0.73 -4.20 15.43
C GLY A 32 -0.66 -2.72 15.83
N GLN A 33 -0.43 -1.79 14.89
CA GLN A 33 -0.32 -0.35 15.17
C GLN A 33 -1.40 0.47 14.49
N ILE A 34 -1.68 0.20 13.22
CA ILE A 34 -2.67 0.93 12.41
C ILE A 34 -3.37 -0.04 11.46
N GLN A 35 -4.48 0.38 10.85
CA GLN A 35 -5.13 -0.42 9.83
C GLN A 35 -4.24 -0.53 8.58
N PHE A 36 -4.31 -1.67 7.91
CA PHE A 36 -3.52 -1.91 6.71
C PHE A 36 -3.79 -0.87 5.60
N THR A 37 -5.03 -0.43 5.43
CA THR A 37 -5.39 0.63 4.47
C THR A 37 -4.79 1.99 4.84
N GLU A 38 -4.64 2.28 6.13
CA GLU A 38 -3.95 3.48 6.62
C GLU A 38 -2.45 3.40 6.34
N TRP A 39 -1.84 2.23 6.55
CA TRP A 39 -0.46 1.99 6.19
C TRP A 39 -0.22 2.18 4.68
N LEU A 40 -1.11 1.64 3.84
CA LEU A 40 -1.07 1.83 2.39
C LEU A 40 -1.12 3.32 2.01
N GLN A 41 -2.01 4.07 2.63
CA GLN A 41 -2.25 5.47 2.33
C GLN A 41 -1.13 6.39 2.79
N PHE A 42 -0.73 6.30 4.07
CA PHE A 42 0.11 7.31 4.70
C PHE A 42 1.59 6.96 4.68
N ILE A 43 1.94 5.68 4.53
CA ILE A 43 3.34 5.23 4.57
C ILE A 43 3.76 4.71 3.21
N TYR A 44 3.04 3.73 2.66
CA TYR A 44 3.44 3.06 1.43
C TYR A 44 3.33 3.97 0.20
N LEU A 45 2.16 4.54 -0.08
CA LEU A 45 1.92 5.37 -1.26
C LEU A 45 2.88 6.58 -1.36
N PRO A 46 3.10 7.39 -0.31
CA PRO A 46 4.02 8.52 -0.36
C PRO A 46 5.47 8.07 -0.60
N LYS A 47 5.89 6.98 0.06
CA LYS A 47 7.23 6.41 -0.12
C LYS A 47 7.45 5.93 -1.55
N MET A 48 6.50 5.18 -2.12
CA MET A 48 6.60 4.70 -3.50
C MET A 48 6.57 5.85 -4.51
N LYS A 49 5.71 6.86 -4.30
CA LYS A 49 5.67 8.07 -5.15
C LYS A 49 7.02 8.80 -5.15
N SER A 50 7.66 8.92 -3.98
CA SER A 50 8.99 9.54 -3.84
C SER A 50 10.08 8.75 -4.59
N LEU A 51 10.12 7.43 -4.41
CA LEU A 51 11.10 6.56 -5.10
C LEU A 51 10.96 6.64 -6.62
N VAL A 52 9.74 6.49 -7.12
CA VAL A 52 9.44 6.62 -8.55
C VAL A 52 9.80 8.01 -9.08
N GLY A 53 9.49 9.07 -8.32
CA GLY A 53 9.85 10.44 -8.68
C GLY A 53 11.37 10.67 -8.73
N ALA A 54 12.13 9.95 -7.92
CA ALA A 54 13.60 9.96 -7.93
C ALA A 54 14.22 9.04 -9.01
N GLY A 55 13.41 8.39 -9.84
CA GLY A 55 13.87 7.41 -10.83
C GLY A 55 14.36 6.10 -10.21
N VAL A 56 14.12 5.89 -8.91
CA VAL A 56 14.42 4.64 -8.21
C VAL A 56 13.27 3.68 -8.44
N GLY A 57 13.60 2.44 -8.80
CA GLY A 57 12.60 1.38 -8.95
C GLY A 57 11.83 1.12 -7.66
N ILE A 58 10.64 0.53 -7.78
CA ILE A 58 9.88 0.07 -6.63
C ILE A 58 10.65 -1.08 -5.97
N PRO A 59 10.97 -1.01 -4.67
CA PRO A 59 11.70 -2.06 -3.98
C PRO A 59 10.83 -3.30 -3.83
N LYS A 60 11.47 -4.49 -3.83
CA LYS A 60 10.78 -5.76 -3.57
C LYS A 60 9.93 -5.68 -2.31
N ALA A 61 8.63 -5.86 -2.49
CA ALA A 61 7.66 -6.00 -1.42
C ALA A 61 6.75 -7.19 -1.73
N GLU A 62 6.42 -7.97 -0.72
CA GLU A 62 5.46 -9.08 -0.80
C GLU A 62 4.25 -8.69 0.03
N ILE A 63 3.48 -7.73 -0.48
CA ILE A 63 2.32 -7.15 0.21
C ILE A 63 1.08 -8.01 0.00
N THR A 64 0.97 -8.66 -1.16
CA THR A 64 -0.19 -9.45 -1.57
C THR A 64 -0.59 -10.50 -0.53
N PRO A 65 0.31 -11.35 -0.01
CA PRO A 65 -0.08 -12.39 0.95
C PRO A 65 -0.71 -11.79 2.20
N TYR A 66 -0.09 -10.74 2.76
CA TYR A 66 -0.62 -10.06 3.93
C TYR A 66 -1.95 -9.35 3.64
N ALA A 67 -2.07 -8.70 2.48
CA ALA A 67 -3.30 -8.04 2.06
C ALA A 67 -4.48 -9.01 1.93
N GLU A 68 -4.24 -10.24 1.45
CA GLU A 68 -5.28 -11.28 1.37
C GLU A 68 -5.80 -11.71 2.74
N GLU A 69 -4.94 -11.71 3.75
CA GLU A 69 -5.30 -12.07 5.12
C GLU A 69 -6.07 -10.95 5.84
N VAL A 70 -5.66 -9.69 5.66
CA VAL A 70 -6.16 -8.57 6.48
C VAL A 70 -7.26 -7.73 5.84
N LEU A 71 -7.37 -7.73 4.51
CA LEU A 71 -8.42 -6.95 3.85
C LEU A 71 -9.79 -7.57 4.18
N PRO A 72 -10.78 -6.78 4.61
CA PRO A 72 -12.11 -7.31 4.88
C PRO A 72 -12.74 -7.85 3.60
N SER A 73 -13.49 -8.94 3.72
CA SER A 73 -14.38 -9.40 2.65
C SER A 73 -15.44 -8.33 2.39
N GLY A 74 -15.55 -7.88 1.14
CA GLY A 74 -16.47 -6.81 0.78
C GLY A 74 -16.13 -6.16 -0.55
N GLU A 75 -16.94 -5.16 -0.89
CA GLU A 75 -16.76 -4.39 -2.12
C GLU A 75 -15.39 -3.69 -2.13
N GLY A 76 -14.60 -3.97 -3.16
CA GLY A 76 -13.28 -3.36 -3.36
C GLY A 76 -12.09 -4.20 -2.93
N ARG A 77 -12.29 -5.29 -2.19
CA ARG A 77 -11.22 -6.24 -1.85
C ARG A 77 -10.48 -6.73 -3.08
N GLU A 78 -11.20 -7.28 -4.06
CA GLU A 78 -10.59 -7.80 -5.29
C GLU A 78 -9.87 -6.71 -6.08
N ALA A 79 -10.47 -5.53 -6.21
CA ALA A 79 -9.85 -4.41 -6.91
C ALA A 79 -8.53 -3.96 -6.24
N LEU A 80 -8.52 -3.88 -4.90
CA LEU A 80 -7.30 -3.58 -4.13
C LEU A 80 -6.25 -4.67 -4.31
N LEU A 81 -6.63 -5.95 -4.18
CA LEU A 81 -5.70 -7.06 -4.36
C LEU A 81 -5.09 -7.06 -5.76
N VAL A 82 -5.86 -6.75 -6.80
CA VAL A 82 -5.33 -6.58 -8.16
C VAL A 82 -4.31 -5.44 -8.23
N CYS A 83 -4.59 -4.29 -7.62
CA CYS A 83 -3.64 -3.18 -7.57
C CYS A 83 -2.36 -3.54 -6.82
N ILE A 84 -2.47 -4.20 -5.67
CA ILE A 84 -1.35 -4.62 -4.82
C ILE A 84 -0.49 -5.66 -5.56
N LYS A 85 -1.12 -6.68 -6.16
CA LYS A 85 -0.40 -7.71 -6.94
C LYS A 85 0.36 -7.13 -8.13
N LYS A 86 -0.21 -6.13 -8.80
CA LYS A 86 0.50 -5.39 -9.86
C LYS A 86 1.73 -4.65 -9.33
N LEU A 87 1.66 -4.09 -8.12
CA LEU A 87 2.77 -3.39 -7.49
C LEU A 87 3.88 -4.36 -7.05
N ASP A 88 3.52 -5.49 -6.45
CA ASP A 88 4.47 -6.54 -6.10
C ASP A 88 5.22 -7.05 -7.34
N ASN A 89 4.50 -7.29 -8.45
CA ASN A 89 5.09 -7.74 -9.72
C ASN A 89 6.04 -6.72 -10.37
N LEU A 90 5.86 -5.43 -10.10
CA LEU A 90 6.73 -4.37 -10.61
C LEU A 90 7.88 -4.05 -9.69
N SER A 91 7.89 -4.67 -8.52
CA SER A 91 9.01 -4.54 -7.62
C SER A 91 10.21 -5.23 -8.24
N ILE A 92 11.29 -4.48 -8.38
CA ILE A 92 12.51 -4.95 -9.03
C ILE A 92 13.43 -5.46 -7.92
N THR A 93 14.09 -6.59 -8.15
CA THR A 93 15.20 -7.00 -7.28
C THR A 93 16.32 -5.98 -7.44
N ALA A 94 16.54 -5.13 -6.44
CA ALA A 94 17.79 -4.40 -6.32
C ALA A 94 18.89 -5.44 -6.12
N HIS A 95 19.61 -5.78 -7.19
CA HIS A 95 20.90 -6.44 -7.05
C HIS A 95 21.83 -5.41 -6.42
N VAL A 96 22.02 -5.53 -5.11
CA VAL A 96 23.23 -5.02 -4.44
C VAL A 96 24.31 -6.07 -4.55
#